data_AF-A0A1X7FKY3-F1
#
_entry.id   AF-A0A1X7FKY3-F1
#
_cell.length_a   1.000
_cell.length_b   1.000
_cell.length_c   1.000
_cell.angle_alpha   90.00
_cell.angle_beta   90.00
_cell.angle_gamma   90.00
#
_symmetry.space_group_name_H-M   'P 1'
#
loop_
_entity.id
_entity.type
_entity.pdbx_description
1 polymer ?
#
loop_
_entity_poly.entity_id
_entity_poly.type
_entity_poly.pdbx_seq_one_letter_code
_entity_poly.pdbx_strand_id
1 'polypeptide(L)'
;MDERLIKKCVGYPVPAWDLAHRLPIDRPVGPDMWDTGTVFKINSTYMDVTEPSFLEKQWFATGVILAAIFMGMGPYIYGFTHANGSSGDFLMDCLAILAVVIFGAVVFKLGQGLFFGLRFRPIRFHRNAGTVYAIRSRRFFAKPGDGDPVWEAPWNTESIFCLHKEVTQFNTVYHIRHYTVDQKNNVTRVFSIGREWTGASEVELALAQWNYWCKYMNDGPATLPKPMLFHTERETPRESFLFSLYGMGLRAPIAWRIITMPFILVFTVSRILANATCRAPIWPESIEKQSMLEAEDPYAEPSKGTPVGWGETVLAQQRGDYPNDPKGRVEGWNGEPDGRLHAAEWLKNPSVKRTRHPVQATF
;
A
#
# COMPACT_ATOMS: atom_id res chain seq x y z
N MET A 1 1.55 6.29 -1.84
CA MET A 1 2.41 7.23 -1.03
C MET A 1 3.53 6.56 -0.19
N ASP A 2 4.79 7.01 -0.33
CA ASP A 2 5.95 6.62 0.53
C ASP A 2 5.88 7.36 1.89
N GLU A 3 6.03 6.63 3.01
CA GLU A 3 6.08 7.20 4.38
C GLU A 3 7.08 8.33 4.58
N ARG A 4 8.14 8.39 3.77
CA ARG A 4 9.09 9.51 3.77
C ARG A 4 8.40 10.85 3.49
N LEU A 5 7.28 10.83 2.78
CA LEU A 5 6.44 12.00 2.50
C LEU A 5 5.40 12.26 3.61
N ILE A 6 5.09 11.26 4.44
CA ILE A 6 4.09 11.30 5.54
C ILE A 6 4.68 11.91 6.83
N LYS A 7 6.01 12.06 6.92
CA LYS A 7 6.71 12.65 8.09
C LYS A 7 6.24 14.06 8.47
N LYS A 8 5.52 14.77 7.59
CA LYS A 8 4.94 16.08 7.87
C LYS A 8 3.95 16.08 9.04
N CYS A 9 3.33 14.94 9.35
CA CYS A 9 2.39 14.83 10.47
C CYS A 9 3.09 14.65 11.83
N VAL A 10 4.35 14.20 11.85
CA VAL A 10 5.05 13.88 13.10
C VAL A 10 5.33 15.15 13.90
N GLY A 11 5.01 15.13 15.19
CA GLY A 11 5.14 16.26 16.10
C GLY A 11 3.92 17.19 16.15
N TYR A 12 2.90 16.92 15.35
CA TYR A 12 1.63 17.67 15.34
C TYR A 12 0.46 16.78 15.76
N PRO A 13 -0.67 17.36 16.21
CA PRO A 13 -1.89 16.59 16.46
C PRO A 13 -2.39 15.88 15.20
N VAL A 14 -3.14 14.78 15.40
CA VAL A 14 -3.81 14.08 14.28
C VAL A 14 -4.73 15.06 13.54
N PRO A 15 -4.71 15.12 12.20
CA PRO A 15 -5.57 16.02 11.45
C PRO A 15 -7.05 15.87 11.83
N ALA A 16 -7.76 16.99 11.98
CA ALA A 16 -9.16 16.97 12.40
C ALA A 16 -10.07 16.18 11.42
N TRP A 17 -9.78 16.24 10.12
CA TRP A 17 -10.52 15.45 9.12
C TRP A 17 -10.31 13.95 9.33
N ASP A 18 -9.08 13.51 9.56
CA ASP A 18 -8.74 12.11 9.84
C ASP A 18 -9.39 11.61 11.15
N LEU A 19 -9.41 12.45 12.20
CA LEU A 19 -10.10 12.11 13.45
C LEU A 19 -11.62 11.99 13.27
N ALA A 20 -12.22 12.82 12.42
CA ALA A 20 -13.65 12.72 12.10
C ALA A 20 -13.95 11.42 11.32
N HIS A 21 -13.05 11.00 10.43
CA HIS A 21 -13.18 9.81 9.57
C HIS A 21 -12.50 8.59 10.19
N ARG A 22 -12.64 8.42 11.51
CA ARG A 22 -12.15 7.23 12.21
C ARG A 22 -12.85 5.97 11.71
N LEU A 23 -12.06 4.92 11.57
CA LEU A 23 -12.47 3.60 11.16
C LEU A 23 -12.51 2.70 12.41
N PRO A 24 -13.70 2.50 13.02
CA PRO A 24 -13.83 1.64 14.19
C PRO A 24 -13.53 0.17 13.86
N ILE A 25 -12.97 -0.55 14.83
CA ILE A 25 -12.65 -1.98 14.70
C ILE A 25 -13.79 -2.90 15.18
N ASP A 26 -14.72 -2.37 15.98
CA ASP A 26 -15.77 -3.10 16.70
C ASP A 26 -17.11 -3.13 15.96
N ARG A 27 -17.23 -2.39 14.86
CA ARG A 27 -18.45 -2.31 14.06
C ARG A 27 -18.13 -2.08 12.58
N PRO A 28 -19.00 -2.59 11.69
CA PRO A 28 -18.85 -2.37 10.26
C PRO A 28 -19.05 -0.90 9.89
N VAL A 29 -18.32 -0.44 8.88
CA VAL A 29 -18.34 0.94 8.36
C VAL A 29 -19.06 1.08 7.03
N GLY A 30 -19.64 0.00 6.51
CA GLY A 30 -20.36 -0.06 5.25
C GLY A 30 -21.06 -1.42 5.05
N PRO A 31 -21.93 -1.54 4.02
CA PRO A 31 -22.71 -2.76 3.75
C PRO A 31 -21.87 -3.93 3.22
N ASP A 32 -20.70 -3.64 2.67
CA ASP A 32 -19.90 -4.54 1.87
C ASP A 32 -18.62 -5.00 2.58
N MET A 33 -18.11 -6.16 2.19
CA MET A 33 -16.89 -6.72 2.74
C MET A 33 -16.18 -7.59 1.68
N TRP A 34 -15.00 -7.17 1.23
CA TRP A 34 -14.13 -7.97 0.35
C TRP A 34 -12.71 -7.40 0.32
N ASP A 35 -11.75 -8.23 -0.10
CA ASP A 35 -10.39 -7.78 -0.36
C ASP A 35 -10.25 -7.24 -1.79
N THR A 36 -9.59 -6.10 -1.91
CA THR A 36 -9.39 -5.33 -3.15
C THR A 36 -8.00 -5.57 -3.76
N GLY A 37 -7.40 -6.73 -3.46
CA GLY A 37 -6.06 -7.11 -3.87
C GLY A 37 -5.00 -6.52 -2.95
N THR A 38 -5.10 -6.79 -1.65
CA THR A 38 -4.11 -6.32 -0.66
C THR A 38 -3.38 -7.47 0.04
N VAL A 39 -3.84 -8.71 -0.10
CA VAL A 39 -3.33 -9.85 0.69
C VAL A 39 -2.13 -10.52 0.01
N PHE A 40 -1.09 -10.83 0.78
CA PHE A 40 -0.03 -11.78 0.42
C PHE A 40 -0.34 -13.19 0.90
N LYS A 41 -0.77 -13.31 2.16
CA LYS A 41 -1.05 -14.57 2.86
C LYS A 41 -2.15 -14.37 3.89
N ILE A 42 -2.96 -15.39 4.11
CA ILE A 42 -3.99 -15.42 5.17
C ILE A 42 -4.01 -16.82 5.79
N ASN A 43 -4.26 -16.89 7.09
CA ASN A 43 -4.42 -18.13 7.85
C ASN A 43 -5.22 -17.85 9.14
N SER A 44 -5.36 -18.82 10.03
CA SER A 44 -6.13 -18.65 11.28
C SER A 44 -5.51 -17.67 12.28
N THR A 45 -4.20 -17.44 12.20
CA THR A 45 -3.42 -16.70 13.20
C THR A 45 -3.06 -15.28 12.75
N TYR A 46 -2.66 -15.12 11.50
CA TYR A 46 -2.32 -13.83 10.93
C TYR A 46 -2.65 -13.70 9.43
N MET A 47 -2.74 -12.45 8.99
CA MET A 47 -2.89 -12.07 7.59
C MET A 47 -1.83 -11.02 7.24
N ASP A 48 -1.04 -11.30 6.20
CA ASP A 48 -0.04 -10.37 5.69
C ASP A 48 -0.63 -9.59 4.51
N VAL A 49 -0.63 -8.26 4.63
CA VAL A 49 -1.16 -7.35 3.61
C VAL A 49 -0.11 -6.36 3.11
N THR A 50 -0.42 -5.74 1.98
CA THR A 50 0.38 -4.71 1.33
C THR A 50 0.32 -3.38 2.06
N GLU A 51 1.23 -2.49 1.68
CA GLU A 51 1.10 -1.05 1.87
C GLU A 51 1.00 -0.34 0.52
N PRO A 52 0.52 0.92 0.46
CA PRO A 52 0.26 1.60 -0.81
C PRO A 52 1.47 1.66 -1.75
N SER A 53 2.68 1.86 -1.21
CA SER A 53 3.87 2.00 -2.04
C SER A 53 4.24 0.75 -2.86
N PHE A 54 3.71 -0.43 -2.48
CA PHE A 54 3.96 -1.68 -3.19
C PHE A 54 3.47 -1.65 -4.65
N LEU A 55 2.28 -1.09 -4.88
CA LEU A 55 1.68 -1.01 -6.21
C LEU A 55 2.29 0.11 -7.07
N GLU A 56 2.84 1.14 -6.45
CA GLU A 56 3.38 2.34 -7.10
C GLU A 56 4.90 2.32 -7.28
N LYS A 57 5.58 1.28 -6.79
CA LYS A 57 7.04 1.21 -6.70
C LYS A 57 7.76 1.62 -8.00
N GLN A 58 7.23 1.23 -9.16
CA GLN A 58 7.79 1.54 -10.47
C GLN A 58 7.88 3.05 -10.76
N TRP A 59 6.93 3.86 -10.27
CA TRP A 59 6.94 5.31 -10.46
C TRP A 59 8.13 5.94 -9.74
N PHE A 60 8.29 5.61 -8.46
CA PHE A 60 9.38 6.13 -7.64
C PHE A 60 10.75 5.59 -8.09
N ALA A 61 10.83 4.30 -8.43
CA ALA A 61 12.05 3.69 -8.94
C ALA A 61 12.51 4.36 -10.25
N THR A 62 11.58 4.60 -11.18
CA THR A 62 11.90 5.27 -12.45
C THR A 62 12.33 6.71 -12.23
N GLY A 63 11.68 7.44 -11.31
CA GLY A 63 12.09 8.80 -10.96
C GLY A 63 13.53 8.89 -10.45
N VAL A 64 13.97 7.91 -9.64
CA VAL A 64 15.36 7.84 -9.18
C VAL A 64 16.33 7.47 -10.30
N ILE A 65 15.97 6.56 -11.21
CA ILE A 65 16.80 6.23 -12.38
C ILE A 65 16.97 7.47 -13.27
N LEU A 66 15.88 8.19 -13.55
CA LEU A 66 15.94 9.42 -14.34
C LEU A 66 16.78 10.49 -13.65
N ALA A 67 16.66 10.64 -12.33
CA ALA A 67 17.55 11.53 -11.57
C ALA A 67 19.02 11.10 -11.70
N ALA A 68 19.33 9.81 -11.63
CA ALA A 68 20.69 9.32 -11.84
C ALA A 68 21.23 9.62 -13.26
N ILE A 69 20.37 9.53 -14.28
CA ILE A 69 20.72 9.91 -15.66
C ILE A 69 20.95 11.43 -15.76
N PHE A 70 20.05 12.24 -15.21
CA PHE A 70 20.17 13.71 -15.27
C PHE A 70 21.32 14.25 -14.43
N MET A 71 21.74 13.55 -13.38
CA MET A 71 22.99 13.84 -12.67
C MET A 71 24.20 13.82 -13.62
N GLY A 72 24.18 12.96 -14.65
CA GLY A 72 25.19 12.90 -15.71
C GLY A 72 25.21 14.12 -16.65
N MET A 73 24.17 14.96 -16.65
CA MET A 73 24.18 16.22 -17.41
C MET A 73 25.24 17.18 -16.89
N GLY A 74 25.56 17.17 -15.59
CA GLY A 74 26.58 18.05 -15.03
C GLY A 74 27.97 17.82 -15.64
N PRO A 75 28.53 16.61 -15.55
CA PRO A 75 29.78 16.26 -16.22
C PRO A 75 29.74 16.50 -17.74
N TYR A 76 28.60 16.25 -18.39
CA TYR A 76 28.44 16.53 -19.82
C TYR A 76 28.55 18.03 -20.14
N ILE A 77 27.83 18.88 -19.39
CA ILE A 77 27.89 20.34 -19.53
C ILE A 77 29.33 20.83 -19.32
N TYR A 78 29.98 20.38 -18.24
CA TYR A 78 31.36 20.75 -17.92
C TYR A 78 32.34 20.34 -19.03
N GLY A 79 32.23 19.09 -19.51
CA GLY A 79 33.07 18.59 -20.59
C GLY A 79 32.87 19.36 -21.89
N PHE A 80 31.63 19.70 -22.23
CA PHE A 80 31.31 20.48 -23.43
C PHE A 80 31.88 21.90 -23.38
N THR A 81 31.81 22.58 -22.23
CA THR A 81 32.32 23.96 -22.10
C THR A 81 33.84 24.06 -22.05
N HIS A 82 34.53 22.96 -21.74
CA HIS A 82 36.00 22.91 -21.63
C HIS A 82 36.68 22.17 -22.80
N ALA A 83 35.92 21.57 -23.72
CA ALA A 83 36.44 20.71 -24.79
C ALA A 83 37.44 21.40 -25.74
N ASN A 84 37.31 22.71 -25.95
CA ASN A 84 38.15 23.47 -26.89
C ASN A 84 39.24 24.31 -26.20
N GLY A 85 39.54 24.02 -24.93
CA GLY A 85 40.53 24.80 -24.15
C GLY A 85 40.06 26.20 -23.75
N SER A 86 38.79 26.55 -23.99
CA SER A 86 38.18 27.72 -23.33
C SER A 86 38.02 27.41 -21.85
N SER A 87 38.35 28.37 -20.99
CA SER A 87 37.84 28.38 -19.62
C SER A 87 36.32 28.39 -19.72
N GLY A 88 35.65 27.33 -19.28
CA GLY A 88 34.19 27.31 -19.26
C GLY A 88 33.69 28.55 -18.53
N ASP A 89 32.61 29.14 -19.04
CA ASP A 89 31.96 30.26 -18.38
C ASP A 89 31.60 29.85 -16.95
N PHE A 90 31.96 30.66 -15.96
CA PHE A 90 31.69 30.41 -14.53
C PHE A 90 30.22 30.06 -14.29
N LEU A 91 29.31 30.67 -15.06
CA LEU A 91 27.89 30.36 -15.00
C LEU A 91 27.59 28.91 -15.40
N MET A 92 28.24 28.39 -16.44
CA MET A 92 28.06 27.03 -16.92
C MET A 92 28.63 25.99 -15.96
N ASP A 93 29.72 26.31 -15.27
CA ASP A 93 30.28 25.45 -14.22
C ASP A 93 29.35 25.40 -13.00
N CYS A 94 28.76 26.54 -12.63
CA CYS A 94 27.75 26.58 -11.58
C CYS A 94 26.52 25.73 -11.97
N LEU A 95 26.07 25.79 -13.22
CA LEU A 95 24.97 24.96 -13.72
C LEU A 95 25.33 23.46 -13.72
N ALA A 96 26.55 23.11 -14.11
CA ALA A 96 27.04 21.74 -14.07
C ALA A 96 27.04 21.17 -12.65
N ILE A 97 27.57 21.92 -11.68
CA ILE A 97 27.58 21.55 -10.26
C ILE A 97 26.13 21.46 -9.72
N LEU A 98 25.29 22.45 -10.04
CA LEU A 98 23.91 22.49 -9.58
C LEU A 98 23.12 21.26 -10.04
N ALA A 99 23.29 20.82 -11.29
CA ALA A 99 22.68 19.60 -11.80
C ALA A 99 23.11 18.37 -10.98
N VAL A 100 24.42 18.21 -10.71
CA VAL A 100 24.92 17.09 -9.89
C VAL A 100 24.37 17.14 -8.47
N VAL A 101 24.35 18.32 -7.84
CA VAL A 101 23.90 18.48 -6.45
C VAL A 101 22.39 18.18 -6.33
N ILE A 102 21.56 18.74 -7.20
CA ILE A 102 20.10 18.55 -7.14
C ILE A 102 19.75 17.09 -7.39
N PHE A 103 20.19 16.52 -8.50
CA PHE A 103 19.83 15.15 -8.86
C PHE A 103 20.52 14.12 -7.98
N GLY A 104 21.78 14.36 -7.62
CA GLY A 104 22.52 13.54 -6.66
C GLY A 104 21.85 13.51 -5.29
N ALA A 105 21.30 14.62 -4.80
CA ALA A 105 20.53 14.65 -3.56
C ALA A 105 19.25 13.80 -3.63
N VAL A 106 18.55 13.80 -4.77
CA VAL A 106 17.37 12.93 -4.99
C VAL A 106 17.79 11.46 -4.98
N VAL A 107 18.82 11.09 -5.74
CA VAL A 107 19.35 9.71 -5.80
C VAL A 107 19.80 9.24 -4.42
N PHE A 108 20.54 10.07 -3.68
CA PHE A 108 21.02 9.72 -2.35
C PHE A 108 19.86 9.54 -1.35
N LYS A 109 18.90 10.47 -1.31
CA LYS A 109 17.78 10.41 -0.36
C LYS A 109 16.80 9.26 -0.67
N LEU A 110 16.47 9.05 -1.94
CA LEU A 110 15.42 8.10 -2.32
C LEU A 110 15.97 6.72 -2.74
N GLY A 111 17.12 6.70 -3.41
CA GLY A 111 17.70 5.50 -4.02
C GLY A 111 18.02 4.40 -3.02
N GLN A 112 18.54 4.72 -1.82
CA GLN A 112 18.83 3.69 -0.81
C GLN A 112 17.59 2.86 -0.42
N GLY A 113 16.42 3.50 -0.29
CA GLY A 113 15.18 2.82 0.09
C GLY A 113 14.54 2.04 -1.05
N LEU A 114 14.65 2.56 -2.27
CA LEU A 114 13.99 2.01 -3.46
C LEU A 114 14.82 0.93 -4.18
N PHE A 115 16.16 1.08 -4.17
CA PHE A 115 17.09 0.19 -4.86
C PHE A 115 17.96 -0.64 -3.92
N PHE A 116 17.92 -0.47 -2.59
CA PHE A 116 18.65 -1.36 -1.68
C PHE A 116 17.87 -1.65 -0.40
N GLY A 117 16.58 -1.32 -0.39
CA GLY A 117 15.70 -1.52 0.74
C GLY A 117 14.99 -2.87 0.69
N LEU A 118 13.69 -2.81 0.98
CA LEU A 118 12.82 -3.98 1.01
C LEU A 118 12.07 -4.13 -0.33
N ARG A 119 11.88 -5.37 -0.78
CA ARG A 119 11.11 -5.66 -2.00
C ARG A 119 9.66 -5.22 -1.83
N PHE A 120 9.09 -5.54 -0.68
CA PHE A 120 7.77 -5.11 -0.20
C PHE A 120 7.86 -4.86 1.31
N ARG A 121 6.91 -4.10 1.85
CA ARG A 121 6.83 -3.74 3.28
C ARG A 121 5.53 -4.33 3.86
N PRO A 122 5.57 -5.55 4.40
CA PRO A 122 4.37 -6.24 4.84
C PRO A 122 3.80 -5.62 6.10
N ILE A 123 2.48 -5.67 6.19
CA ILE A 123 1.72 -5.35 7.39
C ILE A 123 0.99 -6.63 7.81
N ARG A 124 1.35 -7.16 8.97
CA ARG A 124 0.79 -8.38 9.54
C ARG A 124 -0.31 -8.03 10.53
N PHE A 125 -1.53 -8.38 10.19
CA PHE A 125 -2.66 -8.42 11.11
C PHE A 125 -2.58 -9.71 11.92
N HIS A 126 -2.09 -9.64 13.16
CA HIS A 126 -1.95 -10.81 14.01
C HIS A 126 -3.14 -10.93 14.95
N ARG A 127 -4.05 -11.85 14.63
CA ARG A 127 -5.32 -12.04 15.33
C ARG A 127 -5.12 -12.45 16.78
N ASN A 128 -4.35 -13.51 17.02
CA ASN A 128 -4.17 -14.07 18.37
C ASN A 128 -3.47 -13.09 19.33
N ALA A 129 -2.52 -12.31 18.82
CA ALA A 129 -1.83 -11.27 19.58
C ALA A 129 -2.64 -9.96 19.69
N GLY A 130 -3.76 -9.84 18.94
CA GLY A 130 -4.53 -8.61 18.87
C GLY A 130 -3.68 -7.40 18.49
N THR A 131 -2.76 -7.55 17.54
CA THR A 131 -1.76 -6.52 17.21
C THR A 131 -1.47 -6.50 15.71
N VAL A 132 -1.31 -5.31 15.15
CA VAL A 132 -0.85 -5.08 13.78
C VAL A 132 0.64 -4.76 13.81
N TYR A 133 1.43 -5.58 13.13
CA TYR A 133 2.87 -5.41 12.99
C TYR A 133 3.21 -4.90 11.59
N ALA A 134 4.08 -3.91 11.47
CA ALA A 134 4.47 -3.34 10.18
C ALA A 134 5.99 -3.23 10.05
N ILE A 135 6.59 -3.88 9.05
CA ILE A 135 8.00 -3.69 8.70
C ILE A 135 8.11 -2.49 7.76
N ARG A 136 8.87 -1.46 8.16
CA ARG A 136 8.92 -0.19 7.40
C ARG A 136 10.24 0.07 6.68
N SER A 137 11.33 -0.50 7.16
CA SER A 137 12.65 -0.27 6.58
C SER A 137 13.52 -1.50 6.67
N ARG A 138 14.54 -1.56 5.82
CA ARG A 138 15.54 -2.61 5.88
C ARG A 138 16.54 -2.30 6.99
N ARG A 139 16.80 -3.27 7.87
CA ARG A 139 18.01 -3.28 8.69
C ARG A 139 19.18 -3.76 7.83
N PHE A 140 20.18 -2.91 7.62
CA PHE A 140 21.37 -3.27 6.82
C PHE A 140 22.34 -4.19 7.59
N PHE A 141 22.43 -3.99 8.90
CA PHE A 141 23.29 -4.75 9.79
C PHE A 141 22.43 -5.34 10.91
N ALA A 142 22.01 -6.60 10.75
CA ALA A 142 21.19 -7.30 11.73
C ALA A 142 22.02 -8.33 12.48
N LYS A 143 21.83 -8.42 13.80
CA LYS A 143 22.26 -9.61 14.55
C LYS A 143 21.31 -10.77 14.21
N PRO A 144 21.75 -12.03 14.33
CA PRO A 144 20.84 -13.17 14.24
C PRO A 144 19.65 -12.98 15.19
N GLY A 145 18.42 -13.17 14.69
CA GLY A 145 17.17 -13.04 15.46
C GLY A 145 16.52 -11.64 15.49
N ASP A 146 17.27 -10.56 15.23
CA ASP A 146 16.74 -9.18 15.35
C ASP A 146 15.71 -8.81 14.28
N GLY A 147 15.79 -9.40 13.09
CA GLY A 147 14.98 -9.05 11.93
C GLY A 147 15.06 -7.57 11.50
N ASP A 148 14.10 -7.14 10.68
CA ASP A 148 13.92 -5.73 10.31
C ASP A 148 13.17 -4.94 11.41
N PRO A 149 13.29 -3.60 11.46
CA PRO A 149 12.57 -2.79 12.44
C PRO A 149 11.05 -2.89 12.20
N VAL A 150 10.34 -3.28 13.25
CA VAL A 150 8.89 -3.45 13.25
C VAL A 150 8.23 -2.34 14.06
N TRP A 151 7.13 -1.82 13.54
CA TRP A 151 6.21 -0.99 14.29
C TRP A 151 5.02 -1.83 14.73
N GLU A 152 4.58 -1.60 15.95
CA GLU A 152 3.47 -2.31 16.56
C GLU A 152 2.33 -1.32 16.78
N ALA A 153 1.13 -1.73 16.40
CA ALA A 153 -0.11 -1.01 16.61
C ALA A 153 -1.11 -1.98 17.25
N PRO A 154 -1.45 -1.80 18.53
CA PRO A 154 -2.47 -2.62 19.19
C PRO A 154 -3.77 -2.64 18.38
N TRP A 155 -4.49 -3.76 18.42
CA TRP A 155 -5.82 -3.89 17.82
C TRP A 155 -6.88 -3.73 18.91
N ASN A 156 -7.06 -2.50 19.37
CA ASN A 156 -8.04 -2.15 20.40
C ASN A 156 -8.78 -0.85 20.06
N THR A 157 -9.82 -0.53 20.82
CA THR A 157 -10.70 0.63 20.58
C THR A 157 -10.00 1.98 20.79
N GLU A 158 -8.86 2.00 21.49
CA GLU A 158 -8.04 3.20 21.68
C GLU A 158 -7.18 3.52 20.46
N SER A 159 -6.92 2.52 19.61
CA SER A 159 -6.05 2.64 18.44
C SER A 159 -6.69 3.50 17.35
N ILE A 160 -5.88 4.36 16.74
CA ILE A 160 -6.38 5.40 15.85
C ILE A 160 -6.22 4.94 14.41
N PHE A 161 -7.22 4.20 13.94
CA PHE A 161 -7.38 3.91 12.52
C PHE A 161 -8.36 4.90 11.88
N CYS A 162 -8.04 5.40 10.70
CA CYS A 162 -8.89 6.33 9.99
C CYS A 162 -8.67 6.29 8.49
N LEU A 163 -9.65 6.83 7.76
CA LEU A 163 -9.43 7.22 6.39
C LEU A 163 -8.71 8.59 6.40
N HIS A 164 -7.61 8.67 5.68
CA HIS A 164 -6.90 9.91 5.39
C HIS A 164 -7.23 10.38 3.98
N LYS A 165 -7.34 11.69 3.79
CA LYS A 165 -7.59 12.33 2.50
C LYS A 165 -6.41 13.21 2.12
N GLU A 166 -5.85 12.93 0.95
CA GLU A 166 -4.80 13.73 0.32
C GLU A 166 -5.32 14.31 -0.99
N VAL A 167 -5.25 15.64 -1.12
CA VAL A 167 -5.65 16.33 -2.35
C VAL A 167 -4.40 16.53 -3.20
N THR A 168 -4.31 15.82 -4.33
CA THR A 168 -3.23 15.95 -5.30
C THR A 168 -3.68 16.83 -6.47
N GLN A 169 -2.75 17.22 -7.34
CA GLN A 169 -3.05 17.99 -8.56
C GLN A 169 -3.94 17.23 -9.55
N PHE A 170 -3.91 15.89 -9.52
CA PHE A 170 -4.59 15.05 -10.49
C PHE A 170 -5.90 14.47 -9.95
N ASN A 171 -5.96 14.16 -8.65
CA ASN A 171 -7.17 13.66 -8.00
C ASN A 171 -7.08 13.73 -6.46
N THR A 172 -8.20 13.47 -5.78
CA THR A 172 -8.20 13.16 -4.35
C THR A 172 -7.86 11.70 -4.15
N VAL A 173 -6.94 11.44 -3.24
CA VAL A 173 -6.44 10.12 -2.87
C VAL A 173 -6.81 9.82 -1.42
N TYR A 174 -7.19 8.58 -1.16
CA TYR A 174 -7.53 8.07 0.16
C TYR A 174 -6.61 6.94 0.59
N HIS A 175 -6.24 6.96 1.87
CA HIS A 175 -5.44 5.92 2.52
C HIS A 175 -6.08 5.52 3.83
N ILE A 176 -6.06 4.23 4.14
CA ILE A 176 -6.31 3.77 5.52
C ILE A 176 -5.00 3.94 6.29
N ARG A 177 -5.04 4.72 7.37
CA ARG A 177 -3.85 5.02 8.18
C ARG A 177 -4.05 4.62 9.63
N HIS A 178 -2.94 4.28 10.26
CA HIS A 178 -2.83 4.20 11.71
C HIS A 178 -1.96 5.34 12.22
N TYR A 179 -2.39 5.99 13.31
CA TYR A 179 -1.63 7.01 14.02
C TYR A 179 -1.27 6.54 15.43
N THR A 180 0.01 6.63 15.77
CA THR A 180 0.49 6.53 17.15
C THR A 180 0.74 7.94 17.68
N VAL A 181 0.25 8.24 18.87
CA VAL A 181 0.39 9.56 19.50
C VAL A 181 1.19 9.49 20.80
N ASP A 182 1.80 10.60 21.20
CA ASP A 182 2.41 10.77 22.51
C ASP A 182 1.38 11.17 23.59
N GLN A 183 1.84 11.37 24.83
CA GLN A 183 1.02 11.83 25.96
C GLN A 183 0.37 13.20 25.73
N LYS A 184 0.87 14.00 24.79
CA LYS A 184 0.34 15.32 24.40
C LYS A 184 -0.57 15.25 23.18
N ASN A 185 -0.95 14.04 22.75
CA ASN A 185 -1.74 13.77 21.54
C ASN A 185 -1.08 14.19 20.23
N ASN A 186 0.24 14.34 20.20
CA ASN A 186 0.98 14.60 18.96
C ASN A 186 1.40 13.29 18.31
N VAL A 187 1.32 13.22 16.99
CA VAL A 187 1.69 12.04 16.21
C VAL A 187 3.18 11.76 16.35
N THR A 188 3.51 10.54 16.78
CA THR A 188 4.88 10.02 16.83
C THR A 188 5.19 9.11 15.66
N ARG A 189 4.21 8.32 15.21
CA ARG A 189 4.33 7.38 14.09
C ARG A 189 3.04 7.35 13.29
N VAL A 190 3.18 7.13 12.00
CA VAL A 190 2.06 7.02 11.06
C VAL A 190 2.44 6.10 9.92
N PHE A 191 1.57 5.17 9.59
CA PHE A 191 1.72 4.28 8.45
C PHE A 191 0.39 4.07 7.74
N SER A 192 0.47 3.80 6.43
CA SER A 192 -0.69 3.49 5.59
C SER A 192 -0.80 1.98 5.36
N ILE A 193 -2.02 1.47 5.26
CA ILE A 193 -2.35 0.05 5.13
C ILE A 193 -3.05 -0.21 3.80
N GLY A 194 -2.74 -1.33 3.15
CA GLY A 194 -3.43 -1.79 1.95
C GLY A 194 -2.92 -1.13 0.68
N ARG A 195 -3.82 -0.47 -0.05
CA ARG A 195 -3.51 0.21 -1.32
C ARG A 195 -3.89 1.69 -1.28
N GLU A 196 -3.61 2.38 -2.36
CA GLU A 196 -4.15 3.70 -2.62
C GLU A 196 -5.53 3.58 -3.28
N TRP A 197 -6.51 4.35 -2.79
CA TRP A 197 -7.85 4.46 -3.37
C TRP A 197 -8.04 5.86 -3.95
N THR A 198 -8.31 5.94 -5.25
CA THR A 198 -8.30 7.20 -6.00
C THR A 198 -9.72 7.64 -6.33
N GLY A 199 -10.08 8.85 -5.88
CA GLY A 199 -11.39 9.44 -6.06
C GLY A 199 -12.43 8.94 -5.08
N ALA A 200 -13.50 9.73 -4.90
CA ALA A 200 -14.57 9.41 -3.95
C ALA A 200 -15.29 8.10 -4.27
N SER A 201 -15.32 7.69 -5.54
CA SER A 201 -15.94 6.42 -5.98
C SER A 201 -15.22 5.18 -5.45
N GLU A 202 -13.93 5.25 -5.12
CA GLU A 202 -13.19 4.12 -4.57
C GLU A 202 -13.25 4.05 -3.04
N VAL A 203 -13.89 5.02 -2.37
CA VAL A 203 -14.02 4.99 -0.90
C VAL A 203 -14.91 3.83 -0.44
N GLU A 204 -15.91 3.44 -1.22
CA GLU A 204 -16.66 2.20 -1.02
C GLU A 204 -15.71 0.99 -0.87
N LEU A 205 -14.69 0.90 -1.74
CA LEU A 205 -13.72 -0.18 -1.72
C LEU A 205 -12.83 -0.11 -0.47
N ALA A 206 -12.44 1.09 -0.04
CA ALA A 206 -11.68 1.27 1.20
C ALA A 206 -12.49 0.84 2.44
N LEU A 207 -13.77 1.21 2.49
CA LEU A 207 -14.67 0.82 3.58
C LEU A 207 -14.94 -0.70 3.58
N ALA A 208 -15.15 -1.31 2.41
CA ALA A 208 -15.31 -2.76 2.27
C ALA A 208 -14.04 -3.52 2.66
N GLN A 209 -12.86 -3.01 2.29
CA GLN A 209 -11.57 -3.55 2.69
C GLN A 209 -11.37 -3.46 4.21
N TRP A 210 -11.76 -2.34 4.82
CA TRP A 210 -11.67 -2.17 6.27
C TRP A 210 -12.55 -3.18 7.01
N ASN A 211 -13.78 -3.37 6.55
CA ASN A 211 -14.68 -4.41 7.07
C ASN A 211 -14.06 -5.80 6.95
N TYR A 212 -13.38 -6.10 5.84
CA TYR A 212 -12.70 -7.37 5.62
C TYR A 212 -11.62 -7.64 6.65
N TRP A 213 -10.75 -6.65 6.91
CA TRP A 213 -9.71 -6.77 7.94
C TRP A 213 -10.29 -6.85 9.35
N CYS A 214 -11.37 -6.12 9.66
CA CYS A 214 -12.03 -6.20 10.96
C CYS A 214 -12.67 -7.57 11.19
N LYS A 215 -13.39 -8.11 10.20
CA LYS A 215 -13.97 -9.44 10.27
C LYS A 215 -12.90 -10.50 10.47
N TYR A 216 -11.77 -10.39 9.77
CA TYR A 216 -10.62 -11.26 9.98
C TYR A 216 -10.11 -11.19 11.43
N MET A 217 -9.81 -9.99 11.92
CA MET A 217 -9.23 -9.81 13.26
C MET A 217 -10.18 -10.23 14.38
N ASN A 218 -11.49 -10.01 14.22
CA ASN A 218 -12.47 -10.30 15.27
C ASN A 218 -12.94 -11.76 15.20
N ASP A 219 -13.44 -12.18 14.03
CA ASP A 219 -14.17 -13.44 13.85
C ASP A 219 -13.34 -14.54 13.19
N GLY A 220 -12.20 -14.18 12.59
CA GLY A 220 -11.32 -15.11 11.88
C GLY A 220 -11.65 -15.28 10.39
N PRO A 221 -10.94 -16.17 9.69
CA PRO A 221 -11.05 -16.31 8.23
C PRO A 221 -12.26 -17.09 7.73
N ALA A 222 -13.01 -17.77 8.60
CA ALA A 222 -14.01 -18.78 8.21
C ALA A 222 -15.11 -18.27 7.28
N THR A 223 -15.60 -17.06 7.50
CA THR A 223 -16.70 -16.46 6.71
C THR A 223 -16.21 -15.38 5.77
N LEU A 224 -14.89 -15.25 5.56
CA LEU A 224 -14.37 -14.23 4.67
C LEU A 224 -14.53 -14.67 3.22
N PRO A 225 -14.96 -13.77 2.33
CA PRO A 225 -14.79 -13.98 0.90
C PRO A 225 -13.32 -14.29 0.59
N LYS A 226 -13.07 -15.15 -0.40
CA LYS A 226 -11.71 -15.36 -0.90
C LYS A 226 -11.12 -14.01 -1.34
N PRO A 227 -9.82 -13.74 -1.12
CA PRO A 227 -9.21 -12.53 -1.66
C PRO A 227 -9.37 -12.44 -3.17
N MET A 228 -9.46 -11.24 -3.74
CA MET A 228 -9.52 -11.07 -5.21
C MET A 228 -8.28 -11.68 -5.90
N LEU A 229 -7.13 -11.61 -5.22
CA LEU A 229 -5.88 -12.28 -5.59
C LEU A 229 -4.95 -12.35 -4.38
N PHE A 230 -3.97 -13.25 -4.44
CA PHE A 230 -2.81 -13.23 -3.54
C PHE A 230 -1.63 -12.61 -4.26
N HIS A 231 -0.99 -11.60 -3.68
CA HIS A 231 0.22 -11.01 -4.24
C HIS A 231 1.41 -11.95 -4.09
N THR A 232 2.35 -11.90 -5.05
CA THR A 232 3.61 -12.62 -4.92
C THR A 232 4.62 -11.84 -4.07
N GLU A 233 5.31 -12.53 -3.16
CA GLU A 233 6.46 -11.99 -2.43
C GLU A 233 7.74 -11.93 -3.30
N ARG A 234 7.72 -12.62 -4.45
CA ARG A 234 8.81 -12.69 -5.41
C ARG A 234 8.25 -12.50 -6.82
N GLU A 235 8.34 -11.28 -7.31
CA GLU A 235 7.88 -10.95 -8.64
C GLU A 235 8.73 -11.60 -9.73
N THR A 236 8.05 -12.16 -10.73
CA THR A 236 8.66 -12.54 -12.00
C THR A 236 8.69 -11.33 -12.94
N PRO A 237 9.48 -11.32 -14.02
CA PRO A 237 9.43 -10.26 -15.03
C PRO A 237 8.02 -10.04 -15.60
N ARG A 238 7.25 -11.13 -15.80
CA ARG A 238 5.84 -11.08 -16.20
C ARG A 238 5.00 -10.30 -15.19
N GLU A 239 5.20 -10.57 -13.90
CA GLU A 239 4.45 -9.89 -12.85
C GLU A 239 4.82 -8.41 -12.73
N SER A 240 6.11 -8.06 -12.81
CA SER A 240 6.54 -6.65 -12.82
C SER A 240 6.02 -5.90 -14.05
N PHE A 241 5.89 -6.57 -15.19
CA PHE A 241 5.22 -6.02 -16.36
C PHE A 241 3.74 -5.75 -16.10
N LEU A 242 3.03 -6.74 -15.53
CA LEU A 242 1.61 -6.59 -15.19
C LEU A 242 1.39 -5.44 -14.20
N PHE A 243 2.17 -5.31 -13.12
CA PHE A 243 2.08 -4.16 -12.22
C PHE A 243 2.22 -2.81 -12.95
N SER A 244 3.17 -2.72 -13.87
CA SER A 244 3.40 -1.51 -14.67
C SER A 244 2.25 -1.22 -15.63
N LEU A 245 1.64 -2.27 -16.20
CA LEU A 245 0.47 -2.17 -17.07
C LEU A 245 -0.81 -1.79 -16.30
N TYR A 246 -1.05 -2.39 -15.12
CA TYR A 246 -2.22 -2.07 -14.27
C TYR A 246 -2.18 -0.62 -13.81
N GLY A 247 -1.00 -0.12 -13.42
CA GLY A 247 -0.82 1.28 -13.02
C GLY A 247 -1.08 2.30 -14.14
N MET A 248 -1.05 1.88 -15.41
CA MET A 248 -1.30 2.72 -16.60
C MET A 248 -2.68 2.48 -17.23
N GLY A 249 -3.51 1.62 -16.62
CA GLY A 249 -4.90 1.39 -17.00
C GLY A 249 -5.11 0.15 -17.87
N LEU A 250 -5.42 -0.99 -17.24
CA LEU A 250 -5.69 -2.25 -17.94
C LEU A 250 -7.04 -2.32 -18.66
N ARG A 251 -7.86 -1.26 -18.58
CA ARG A 251 -9.10 -1.06 -19.35
C ARG A 251 -8.99 0.08 -20.36
N ALA A 252 -7.81 0.68 -20.50
CA ALA A 252 -7.60 1.73 -21.50
C ALA A 252 -7.77 1.18 -22.93
N PRO A 253 -8.21 2.00 -23.90
CA PRO A 253 -8.29 1.61 -25.30
C PRO A 253 -6.97 1.05 -25.84
N ILE A 254 -7.03 0.13 -26.79
CA ILE A 254 -5.84 -0.52 -27.37
C ILE A 254 -4.84 0.51 -27.89
N ALA A 255 -5.31 1.54 -28.61
CA ALA A 255 -4.47 2.62 -29.12
C ALA A 255 -3.69 3.33 -28.00
N TRP A 256 -4.33 3.60 -26.86
CA TRP A 256 -3.67 4.21 -25.70
C TRP A 256 -2.58 3.31 -25.13
N ARG A 257 -2.84 2.00 -25.03
CA ARG A 257 -1.83 1.04 -24.56
C ARG A 257 -0.63 0.99 -25.49
N ILE A 258 -0.85 0.98 -26.80
CA ILE A 258 0.25 0.97 -27.79
C ILE A 258 1.12 2.22 -27.63
N ILE A 259 0.50 3.40 -27.54
CA ILE A 259 1.23 4.67 -27.35
C ILE A 259 2.01 4.69 -26.02
N THR A 260 1.43 4.10 -24.97
CA THR A 260 2.03 4.08 -23.63
C THR A 260 2.99 2.90 -23.39
N MET A 261 3.06 1.92 -24.30
CA MET A 261 3.91 0.73 -24.13
C MET A 261 5.39 1.03 -23.87
N PRO A 262 6.05 1.97 -24.59
CA PRO A 262 7.44 2.30 -24.28
C PRO A 262 7.63 2.74 -22.82
N PHE A 263 6.70 3.52 -22.26
CA PHE A 263 6.74 3.92 -20.85
C PHE A 263 6.51 2.75 -19.91
N ILE A 264 5.55 1.87 -20.23
CA ILE A 264 5.27 0.65 -19.46
C ILE A 264 6.52 -0.25 -19.41
N LEU A 265 7.24 -0.41 -20.53
CA LEU A 265 8.47 -1.18 -20.58
C LEU A 265 9.58 -0.56 -19.74
N VAL A 266 9.76 0.77 -19.77
CA VAL A 266 10.70 1.48 -18.89
C VAL A 266 10.34 1.24 -17.42
N PHE A 267 9.07 1.39 -17.04
CA PHE A 267 8.59 1.11 -15.68
C PHE A 267 8.83 -0.33 -15.25
N THR A 268 8.62 -1.27 -16.18
CA THR A 268 8.88 -2.70 -15.96
C THR A 268 10.34 -2.95 -15.64
N VAL A 269 11.26 -2.42 -16.45
CA VAL A 269 12.71 -2.56 -16.24
C VAL A 269 13.13 -1.92 -14.92
N SER A 270 12.64 -0.70 -14.63
CA SER A 270 12.88 -0.01 -13.35
C SER A 270 12.44 -0.83 -12.15
N ARG A 271 11.24 -1.44 -12.21
CA ARG A 271 10.69 -2.29 -11.14
C ARG A 271 11.50 -3.57 -10.97
N ILE A 272 11.86 -4.23 -12.07
CA ILE A 272 12.72 -5.42 -12.05
C ILE A 272 14.06 -5.09 -11.39
N LEU A 273 14.72 -3.99 -11.79
CA LEU A 273 15.98 -3.57 -11.19
C LEU A 273 15.81 -3.31 -9.69
N ALA A 274 14.80 -2.54 -9.30
CA ALA A 274 14.51 -2.25 -7.88
C ALA A 274 14.22 -3.52 -7.07
N ASN A 275 13.54 -4.52 -7.65
CA ASN A 275 13.26 -5.79 -7.00
C ASN A 275 14.49 -6.69 -6.89
N ALA A 276 15.35 -6.69 -7.91
CA ALA A 276 16.59 -7.45 -7.94
C ALA A 276 17.59 -6.96 -6.90
N THR A 277 17.67 -5.65 -6.68
CA THR A 277 18.61 -5.04 -5.74
C THR A 277 18.06 -4.93 -4.31
N CYS A 278 16.73 -5.03 -4.14
CA CYS A 278 16.08 -5.09 -2.82
C CYS A 278 16.05 -6.52 -2.22
N ARG A 279 15.93 -6.58 -0.90
CA ARG A 279 15.82 -7.83 -0.12
C ARG A 279 14.37 -8.09 0.31
N ALA A 280 13.96 -9.34 0.47
CA ALA A 280 12.69 -9.66 1.14
C ALA A 280 12.71 -9.17 2.60
N PRO A 281 11.58 -8.76 3.20
CA PRO A 281 11.51 -8.46 4.63
C PRO A 281 11.83 -9.70 5.50
N ILE A 282 12.44 -9.50 6.66
CA ILE A 282 12.62 -10.54 7.69
C ILE A 282 11.93 -10.08 8.97
N TRP A 283 11.04 -10.92 9.49
CA TRP A 283 10.41 -10.69 10.78
C TRP A 283 11.40 -10.99 11.92
N PRO A 284 11.37 -10.21 13.02
CA PRO A 284 12.09 -10.57 14.24
C PRO A 284 11.65 -11.94 14.77
N GLU A 285 12.56 -12.67 15.41
CA GLU A 285 12.31 -14.03 15.90
C GLU A 285 11.14 -14.09 16.90
N SER A 286 10.95 -13.05 17.70
CA SER A 286 9.80 -12.93 18.60
C SER A 286 8.46 -12.98 17.87
N ILE A 287 8.37 -12.32 16.71
CA ILE A 287 7.18 -12.29 15.88
C ILE A 287 7.03 -13.59 15.09
N GLU A 288 8.13 -14.16 14.59
CA GLU A 288 8.09 -15.44 13.90
C GLU A 288 7.59 -16.58 14.80
N LYS A 289 8.03 -16.62 16.07
CA LYS A 289 7.60 -17.63 17.04
C LYS A 289 6.10 -17.58 17.33
N GLN A 290 5.54 -16.38 17.54
CA GLN A 290 4.09 -16.24 17.75
C GLN A 290 3.27 -16.45 16.47
N SER A 291 3.89 -16.28 15.30
CA SER A 291 3.27 -16.51 13.99
C SER A 291 3.45 -17.94 13.48
N MET A 292 3.91 -18.87 14.32
CA MET A 292 3.98 -20.29 13.94
C MET A 292 2.57 -20.83 13.69
N LEU A 293 2.40 -21.48 12.55
CA LEU A 293 1.13 -22.08 12.15
C LEU A 293 1.02 -23.51 12.67
N GLU A 294 -0.20 -23.92 12.96
CA GLU A 294 -0.52 -25.33 13.12
C GLU A 294 -0.31 -26.04 11.79
N ALA A 295 0.22 -27.26 11.83
CA ALA A 295 0.65 -27.99 10.63
C ALA A 295 -0.48 -28.23 9.60
N GLU A 296 -1.73 -28.21 10.04
CA GLU A 296 -2.93 -28.49 9.24
C GLU A 296 -3.94 -27.33 9.26
N ASP A 297 -3.49 -26.07 9.43
CA ASP A 297 -4.40 -24.92 9.40
C ASP A 297 -5.22 -24.88 8.09
N PRO A 298 -6.55 -25.09 8.14
CA PRO A 298 -7.38 -25.22 6.95
C PRO A 298 -7.53 -23.91 6.17
N TYR A 299 -7.17 -22.79 6.78
CA TYR A 299 -7.26 -21.47 6.17
C TYR A 299 -5.93 -20.94 5.65
N ALA A 300 -4.86 -21.73 5.75
CA ALA A 300 -3.54 -21.33 5.28
C ALA A 300 -3.49 -21.19 3.75
N GLU A 301 -3.56 -19.95 3.28
CA GLU A 301 -3.54 -19.58 1.87
C GLU A 301 -2.45 -18.51 1.61
N PRO A 302 -1.76 -18.56 0.46
CA PRO A 302 -1.99 -19.48 -0.66
C PRO A 302 -1.44 -20.89 -0.41
N SER A 303 -2.28 -21.89 -0.63
CA SER A 303 -1.96 -23.32 -0.60
C SER A 303 -1.56 -23.85 -1.99
N LYS A 304 -1.18 -25.13 -2.09
CA LYS A 304 -0.84 -25.75 -3.38
C LYS A 304 -2.06 -25.75 -4.31
N GLY A 305 -1.97 -24.99 -5.40
CA GLY A 305 -3.04 -24.85 -6.40
C GLY A 305 -3.74 -23.49 -6.35
N THR A 306 -3.57 -22.72 -5.27
CA THR A 306 -4.05 -21.34 -5.21
C THR A 306 -3.19 -20.46 -6.12
N PRO A 307 -3.80 -19.71 -7.06
CA PRO A 307 -3.04 -18.83 -7.94
C PRO A 307 -2.43 -17.67 -7.14
N VAL A 308 -1.19 -17.31 -7.48
CA VAL A 308 -0.45 -16.21 -6.86
C VAL A 308 0.08 -15.28 -7.92
N GLY A 309 -0.10 -13.98 -7.70
CA GLY A 309 0.17 -12.92 -8.67
C GLY A 309 -0.97 -12.73 -9.67
N TRP A 310 -0.97 -11.58 -10.33
CA TRP A 310 -2.00 -11.21 -11.31
C TRP A 310 -2.05 -12.20 -12.47
N GLY A 311 -0.89 -12.60 -12.99
CA GLY A 311 -0.80 -13.43 -14.19
C GLY A 311 -1.48 -14.79 -14.04
N GLU A 312 -1.24 -15.47 -12.91
CA GLU A 312 -1.85 -16.77 -12.64
C GLU A 312 -3.30 -16.65 -12.19
N THR A 313 -3.64 -15.62 -11.42
CA THR A 313 -5.01 -15.40 -10.94
C THR A 313 -5.97 -15.15 -12.09
N VAL A 314 -5.60 -14.31 -13.06
CA VAL A 314 -6.44 -14.04 -14.23
C VAL A 314 -6.64 -15.32 -15.07
N LEU A 315 -5.60 -16.12 -15.25
CA LEU A 315 -5.72 -17.39 -15.99
C LEU A 315 -6.61 -18.40 -15.23
N ALA A 316 -6.48 -18.48 -13.90
CA ALA A 316 -7.34 -19.32 -13.07
C ALA A 316 -8.81 -18.86 -13.12
N GLN A 317 -9.07 -17.56 -13.08
CA GLN A 317 -10.41 -17.00 -13.25
C GLN A 317 -11.01 -17.32 -14.61
N GLN A 318 -10.21 -17.27 -15.69
CA GLN A 318 -10.66 -17.65 -17.04
C GLN A 318 -11.01 -19.13 -17.16
N ARG A 319 -10.31 -20.00 -16.42
CA ARG A 319 -10.62 -21.44 -16.37
C ARG A 319 -11.79 -21.78 -15.43
N GLY A 320 -12.19 -20.84 -14.57
CA GLY A 320 -13.19 -21.08 -13.53
C GLY A 320 -12.63 -21.70 -12.25
N ASP A 321 -11.31 -21.80 -12.11
CA ASP A 321 -10.63 -22.40 -10.94
C ASP A 321 -10.55 -21.43 -9.75
N TYR A 322 -10.77 -20.12 -9.99
CA TYR A 322 -10.71 -19.08 -8.96
C TYR A 322 -11.87 -18.09 -9.13
N PRO A 323 -12.49 -17.61 -8.03
CA PRO A 323 -13.61 -16.68 -8.13
C PRO A 323 -13.19 -15.34 -8.76
N ASN A 324 -14.11 -14.76 -9.53
CA ASN A 324 -13.94 -13.45 -10.13
C ASN A 324 -14.62 -12.38 -9.26
N ASP A 325 -13.81 -11.49 -8.66
CA ASP A 325 -14.27 -10.40 -7.79
C ASP A 325 -15.24 -10.88 -6.67
N PRO A 326 -14.83 -11.83 -5.81
CA PRO A 326 -15.67 -12.35 -4.73
C PRO A 326 -16.04 -11.27 -3.72
N LYS A 327 -17.35 -11.03 -3.56
CA LYS A 327 -17.91 -10.02 -2.65
C LYS A 327 -18.72 -10.65 -1.54
N GLY A 328 -18.54 -10.13 -0.33
CA GLY A 328 -19.39 -10.42 0.82
C GLY A 328 -20.23 -9.21 1.22
N ARG A 329 -21.33 -9.48 1.92
CA ARG A 329 -22.14 -8.46 2.59
C ARG A 329 -21.95 -8.60 4.10
N VAL A 330 -22.04 -7.48 4.80
CA VAL A 330 -22.05 -7.47 6.26
C VAL A 330 -23.40 -7.97 6.77
N GLU A 331 -23.36 -8.99 7.62
CA GLU A 331 -24.57 -9.55 8.23
C GLU A 331 -25.27 -8.53 9.13
N GLY A 332 -26.61 -8.43 9.01
CA GLY A 332 -27.41 -7.52 9.82
C GLY A 332 -27.17 -6.03 9.54
N TRP A 333 -26.65 -5.68 8.35
CA TRP A 333 -26.51 -4.28 7.94
C TRP A 333 -27.88 -3.61 7.82
N ASN A 334 -28.06 -2.49 8.54
CA ASN A 334 -29.31 -1.74 8.60
C ASN A 334 -29.18 -0.31 8.05
N GLY A 335 -28.06 0.01 7.40
CA GLY A 335 -27.82 1.31 6.75
C GLY A 335 -28.18 1.27 5.27
N GLU A 336 -27.72 2.26 4.52
CA GLU A 336 -27.85 2.30 3.05
C GLU A 336 -27.22 1.04 2.43
N PRO A 337 -27.97 0.21 1.68
CA PRO A 337 -27.47 -1.04 1.09
C PRO A 337 -26.57 -0.84 -0.13
N ASP A 338 -26.64 0.30 -0.82
CA ASP A 338 -25.70 0.64 -1.90
C ASP A 338 -24.40 1.19 -1.29
N GLY A 339 -23.31 0.43 -1.43
CA GLY A 339 -22.00 0.78 -0.91
C GLY A 339 -21.48 2.13 -1.43
N ARG A 340 -21.85 2.54 -2.65
CA ARG A 340 -21.46 3.84 -3.23
C ARG A 340 -22.21 4.99 -2.59
N LEU A 341 -23.52 4.85 -2.46
CA LEU A 341 -24.35 5.87 -1.80
C LEU A 341 -23.94 6.01 -0.35
N HIS A 342 -23.77 4.89 0.36
CA HIS A 342 -23.26 4.87 1.73
C HIS A 342 -21.90 5.56 1.85
N ALA A 343 -20.93 5.22 0.98
CA ALA A 343 -19.60 5.84 1.03
C ALA A 343 -19.65 7.35 0.77
N ALA A 344 -20.49 7.81 -0.16
CA ALA A 344 -20.68 9.23 -0.45
C ALA A 344 -21.29 9.99 0.74
N GLU A 345 -22.21 9.37 1.48
CA GLU A 345 -22.76 9.92 2.72
C GLU A 345 -21.75 9.91 3.87
N TRP A 346 -21.04 8.80 4.04
CA TRP A 346 -20.02 8.61 5.06
C TRP A 346 -18.88 9.63 4.92
N LEU A 347 -18.46 9.97 3.70
CA LEU A 347 -17.46 11.02 3.43
C LEU A 347 -17.92 12.44 3.84
N LYS A 348 -19.23 12.70 3.84
CA LYS A 348 -19.79 13.99 4.28
C LYS A 348 -19.95 14.02 5.79
N ASN A 349 -20.51 12.94 6.34
CA ASN A 349 -20.83 12.80 7.75
C ASN A 349 -20.44 11.39 8.23
N PRO A 350 -19.17 11.16 8.62
CA PRO A 350 -18.72 9.82 9.05
C PRO A 350 -19.40 9.36 10.34
N SER A 351 -20.06 10.28 11.04
CA SER A 351 -20.82 10.06 12.26
C SER A 351 -22.23 9.55 12.05
N VAL A 352 -22.65 9.14 10.83
CA VAL A 352 -24.04 8.67 10.53
C VAL A 352 -24.52 7.75 11.65
N LYS A 353 -25.23 8.36 12.60
CA LYS A 353 -25.96 7.66 13.64
C LYS A 353 -27.12 7.04 12.90
N ARG A 354 -27.19 5.71 12.97
CA ARG A 354 -28.33 4.89 12.55
C ARG A 354 -29.63 5.67 12.76
N THR A 355 -30.22 6.18 11.70
CA THR A 355 -31.60 6.65 11.72
C THR A 355 -32.44 5.42 12.02
N ARG A 356 -32.89 5.28 13.28
CA ARG A 356 -33.96 4.35 13.60
C ARG A 356 -35.17 4.79 12.76
N HIS A 357 -35.53 4.02 11.73
CA HIS A 357 -36.90 4.11 11.26
C HIS A 357 -37.81 3.65 12.40
N PRO A 358 -38.85 4.44 12.77
CA PRO A 358 -39.81 3.98 13.74
C PRO A 358 -40.55 2.78 13.15
N VAL A 359 -40.48 1.66 13.86
CA VAL A 359 -41.32 0.50 13.66
C VAL A 359 -42.78 0.96 13.62
N GLN A 360 -43.49 0.48 12.60
CA GLN A 360 -44.91 0.68 12.39
C GLN A 360 -45.69 0.51 13.69
N ALA A 361 -46.44 1.54 14.08
CA ALA A 361 -47.55 1.39 15.01
C ALA A 361 -48.64 0.59 14.27
N THR A 362 -48.74 -0.68 14.61
CA THR A 362 -49.94 -1.49 14.38
C THR A 362 -50.90 -1.21 15.54
N PHE A 363 -52.12 -0.81 15.20
CA PHE A 363 -53.31 -1.00 16.01
C PHE A 363 -54.24 -1.92 15.23
#